data_AF-S2IZF6-F1
#
_entry.id   AF-S2IZF6-F1
#
_cell.length_a   1.000
_cell.length_b   1.000
_cell.length_c   1.000
_cell.angle_alpha   90.00
_cell.angle_beta   90.00
_cell.angle_gamma   90.00
#
_symmetry.space_group_name_H-M   'P 1'
#
loop_
_entity.id
_entity.type
_entity.pdbx_description
1 polymer ?
#
loop_
_entity_poly.entity_id
_entity_poly.type
_entity_poly.pdbx_seq_one_letter_code
_entity_poly.pdbx_strand_id
1 'polypeptide(L)'
;MLNDDMDPIAFFDHLAATSQSSNEDEMRLSYRGITNKEQHNNSKQLLNSRSLETIKPVRKEEEEEEEEEEEEEKEQEEAQIAPSPPLQQHSKSFASKWLELVASYRLEKEALSQHLKDQLVALEEIEEHFDKANIDLHSKIENSYHQLSTNIADHQQHIVVERQQFHKEQSIIKEIKRFQDEKIKLNVGGQLFETSLTTLRKDPNSMLASMFSEDKTILPDADNSYFIDRDGTYFRLVLNYLRDLRIPTGIIDDPKIMDELMQEARFYRLNDLLKLKWNNLPVITQDELHCVYPPPPRNVNEIMIYRPTVFQLQKKNLSNLDFSQYHIDPRSSFKDSYLENCKFHNARFGFDFDYQVDFTYTYLVGATFPKEGTDNRASGVEIKLDGAILSEDVESMFPY
;
A
#
# COMPACT_ATOMS: atom_id res chain seq x y z
N MET A 1 -27.39 -11.83 -0.61
CA MET A 1 -26.03 -12.03 -1.15
C MET A 1 -25.39 -10.66 -1.18
N LEU A 2 -24.59 -10.40 -0.15
CA LEU A 2 -23.81 -9.17 0.05
C LEU A 2 -22.50 -9.32 -0.74
N ASN A 3 -22.15 -8.32 -1.54
CA ASN A 3 -20.83 -8.22 -2.15
C ASN A 3 -19.98 -7.35 -1.21
N ASP A 4 -18.99 -7.98 -0.57
CA ASP A 4 -18.09 -7.39 0.45
C ASP A 4 -16.76 -6.85 -0.13
N ASP A 5 -16.69 -6.58 -1.44
CA ASP A 5 -15.47 -6.05 -2.09
C ASP A 5 -15.67 -4.62 -2.65
N MET A 6 -16.05 -3.68 -1.78
CA MET A 6 -15.94 -2.25 -2.11
C MET A 6 -15.06 -1.56 -1.06
N ASP A 7 -13.87 -1.13 -1.50
CA ASP A 7 -12.92 -0.34 -0.72
C ASP A 7 -13.62 0.93 -0.20
N PRO A 8 -13.74 1.13 1.13
CA PRO A 8 -14.39 2.31 1.71
C PRO A 8 -13.75 3.63 1.25
N ILE A 9 -12.47 3.59 0.85
CA ILE A 9 -11.71 4.75 0.40
C ILE A 9 -12.17 5.19 -1.00
N ALA A 10 -12.46 4.24 -1.90
CA ALA A 10 -12.94 4.54 -3.24
C ALA A 10 -14.35 5.15 -3.24
N PHE A 11 -15.20 4.75 -2.30
CA PHE A 11 -16.54 5.33 -2.12
C PHE A 11 -16.48 6.78 -1.61
N PHE A 12 -15.54 7.07 -0.70
CA PHE A 12 -15.34 8.43 -0.17
C PHE A 12 -14.60 9.35 -1.14
N ASP A 13 -13.65 8.85 -1.93
CA ASP A 13 -13.01 9.63 -2.99
C ASP A 13 -13.98 9.93 -4.14
N HIS A 14 -14.88 9.00 -4.46
CA HIS A 14 -15.96 9.26 -5.42
C HIS A 14 -16.97 10.27 -4.85
N LEU A 15 -17.32 10.20 -3.57
CA LEU A 15 -18.15 11.21 -2.90
C LEU A 15 -17.45 12.58 -2.81
N ALA A 16 -16.14 12.63 -2.56
CA ALA A 16 -15.33 13.85 -2.52
C ALA A 16 -15.19 14.48 -3.91
N ALA A 17 -15.01 13.69 -4.96
CA ALA A 17 -14.99 14.17 -6.34
C ALA A 17 -16.38 14.64 -6.82
N THR A 18 -17.46 13.96 -6.41
CA THR A 18 -18.84 14.35 -6.74
C THR A 18 -19.28 15.57 -5.92
N SER A 19 -18.76 15.75 -4.70
CA SER A 19 -19.02 16.94 -3.85
C SER A 19 -18.11 18.12 -4.15
N GLN A 20 -16.93 17.93 -4.75
CA GLN A 20 -16.11 19.01 -5.31
C GLN A 20 -16.68 19.51 -6.64
N SER A 21 -17.21 18.63 -7.52
CA SER A 21 -17.83 19.10 -8.77
C SER A 21 -19.24 19.68 -8.55
N SER A 22 -20.03 19.18 -7.59
CA SER A 22 -21.36 19.75 -7.29
C SER A 22 -21.30 21.00 -6.41
N ASN A 23 -20.39 21.11 -5.42
CA ASN A 23 -20.30 22.33 -4.62
C ASN A 23 -19.62 23.50 -5.33
N GLU A 24 -18.70 23.27 -6.27
CA GLU A 24 -18.12 24.37 -7.06
C GLU A 24 -19.10 24.92 -8.11
N ASP A 25 -19.93 24.06 -8.72
CA ASP A 25 -20.98 24.50 -9.65
C ASP A 25 -22.23 25.03 -8.92
N GLU A 26 -22.63 24.48 -7.76
CA GLU A 26 -23.70 25.04 -6.92
C GLU A 26 -23.29 26.33 -6.21
N MET A 27 -22.04 26.49 -5.76
CA MET A 27 -21.56 27.79 -5.24
C MET A 27 -21.39 28.82 -6.37
N ARG A 28 -20.95 28.44 -7.57
CA ARG A 28 -20.90 29.37 -8.71
C ARG A 28 -22.29 29.76 -9.20
N LEU A 29 -23.29 28.87 -9.12
CA LEU A 29 -24.69 29.17 -9.46
C LEU A 29 -25.40 29.96 -8.35
N SER A 30 -25.07 29.76 -7.08
CA SER A 30 -25.58 30.55 -5.94
C SER A 30 -25.01 31.99 -5.96
N TYR A 31 -23.72 32.15 -6.24
CA TYR A 31 -23.11 33.49 -6.40
C TYR A 31 -23.52 34.19 -7.71
N ARG A 32 -23.88 33.46 -8.78
CA ARG A 32 -24.57 34.04 -9.95
C ARG A 32 -26.05 34.32 -9.71
N GLY A 33 -26.69 33.67 -8.75
CA GLY A 33 -28.10 33.88 -8.38
C GLY A 33 -28.31 35.10 -7.47
N ILE A 34 -27.31 35.44 -6.65
CA ILE A 34 -27.37 36.60 -5.75
C ILE A 34 -26.93 37.88 -6.49
N THR A 35 -25.97 37.79 -7.41
CA THR A 35 -25.56 38.95 -8.25
C THR A 35 -26.53 39.26 -9.39
N ASN A 36 -27.40 38.32 -9.80
CA ASN A 36 -28.45 38.57 -10.80
C ASN A 36 -29.79 39.06 -10.22
N LYS A 37 -29.95 39.12 -8.90
CA LYS A 37 -31.12 39.79 -8.27
C LYS A 37 -30.94 41.29 -8.07
N GLU A 38 -29.73 41.81 -8.28
CA GLU A 38 -29.46 43.26 -8.31
C GLU A 38 -29.38 43.85 -9.73
N GLN A 39 -29.59 43.04 -10.79
CA GLN A 39 -29.68 43.53 -12.18
C GLN A 39 -31.05 43.36 -12.84
N HIS A 40 -32.09 43.00 -12.08
CA HIS A 40 -33.46 42.97 -12.60
C HIS A 40 -34.48 43.54 -11.61
N ASN A 41 -34.33 44.84 -11.34
CA ASN A 41 -35.47 45.73 -11.08
C ASN A 41 -35.41 46.98 -11.96
N ASN A 42 -34.96 46.79 -13.19
CA ASN A 42 -35.07 47.76 -14.28
C ASN A 42 -35.75 47.10 -15.48
N SER A 43 -37.08 47.15 -15.50
CA SER A 43 -37.91 47.06 -16.72
C SER A 43 -39.34 47.54 -16.43
N LYS A 44 -39.45 48.84 -16.13
CA LYS A 44 -40.50 49.69 -16.69
C LYS A 44 -39.86 50.71 -17.64
N GLN A 45 -39.24 50.19 -18.69
CA GLN A 45 -39.02 50.90 -19.95
C GLN A 45 -39.44 49.96 -21.08
N LEU A 46 -40.75 49.90 -21.30
CA LEU A 46 -41.35 49.50 -22.58
C LEU A 46 -42.59 50.38 -22.76
N LEU A 47 -42.33 51.64 -23.12
CA LEU A 47 -43.18 52.43 -24.00
C LEU A 47 -42.33 53.59 -24.53
N ASN A 48 -42.13 53.54 -25.84
CA ASN A 48 -41.85 54.63 -26.76
C ASN A 48 -40.43 55.20 -26.88
N SER A 49 -39.64 54.49 -27.69
CA SER A 49 -39.08 55.12 -28.88
C SER A 49 -40.12 55.12 -30.02
N ARG A 50 -40.83 56.23 -30.24
CA ARG A 50 -41.37 56.60 -31.57
C ARG A 50 -41.88 58.04 -31.58
N SER A 51 -41.45 58.75 -32.63
CA SER A 51 -42.01 59.98 -33.18
C SER A 51 -41.57 61.30 -32.53
N LEU A 52 -40.48 61.83 -33.09
CA LEU A 52 -40.43 63.23 -33.51
C LEU A 52 -41.58 63.47 -34.49
N GLU A 53 -42.64 64.13 -34.04
CA GLU A 53 -43.32 65.22 -34.75
C GLU A 53 -44.40 65.79 -33.83
N THR A 54 -44.19 67.06 -33.46
CA THR A 54 -45.19 68.05 -33.07
C THR A 54 -46.10 67.70 -31.89
N ILE A 55 -45.79 68.21 -30.70
CA ILE A 55 -46.68 68.99 -29.79
C ILE A 55 -45.84 69.43 -28.57
N LYS A 56 -45.65 70.75 -28.51
CA LYS A 56 -45.21 71.73 -27.48
C LYS A 56 -44.56 71.30 -26.14
N PRO A 57 -43.60 72.12 -25.63
CA PRO A 57 -42.99 71.94 -24.32
C PRO A 57 -43.95 72.33 -23.19
N VAL A 58 -43.89 71.63 -22.06
CA VAL A 58 -44.29 72.19 -20.76
C VAL A 58 -43.00 72.36 -19.96
N ARG A 59 -42.32 73.48 -20.24
CA ARG A 59 -41.58 74.22 -19.23
C ARG A 59 -42.65 74.91 -18.40
N LYS A 60 -42.76 74.54 -17.12
CA LYS A 60 -43.46 75.26 -16.06
C LYS A 60 -42.96 74.59 -14.78
N GLU A 61 -41.91 75.17 -14.21
CA GLU A 61 -41.40 74.92 -12.84
C GLU A 61 -40.11 75.72 -12.61
N GLU A 62 -39.45 76.21 -13.67
CA GLU A 62 -38.48 77.35 -13.58
C GLU A 62 -39.12 78.68 -14.05
N GLU A 63 -40.24 78.63 -14.79
CA GLU A 63 -41.08 79.81 -15.06
C GLU A 63 -42.06 80.12 -13.90
N GLU A 64 -42.28 79.22 -12.94
CA GLU A 64 -43.18 79.50 -11.80
C GLU A 64 -42.47 80.25 -10.66
N GLU A 65 -41.14 80.14 -10.53
CA GLU A 65 -40.35 80.99 -9.61
C GLU A 65 -40.05 82.38 -10.23
N GLU A 66 -39.99 82.52 -11.57
CA GLU A 66 -39.93 83.83 -12.25
C GLU A 66 -41.33 84.49 -12.42
N GLU A 67 -42.43 83.72 -12.56
CA GLU A 67 -43.82 84.26 -12.56
C GLU A 67 -44.24 84.75 -11.15
N GLU A 68 -43.75 84.14 -10.05
CA GLU A 68 -43.97 84.65 -8.68
C GLU A 68 -43.16 85.93 -8.38
N GLU A 69 -41.96 86.10 -8.96
CA GLU A 69 -41.18 87.36 -8.85
C GLU A 69 -41.71 88.48 -9.79
N GLU A 70 -42.27 88.15 -10.97
CA GLU A 70 -42.91 89.15 -11.85
C GLU A 70 -44.32 89.59 -11.38
N GLU A 71 -45.08 88.77 -10.65
CA GLU A 71 -46.35 89.20 -10.03
C GLU A 71 -46.10 90.15 -8.84
N GLU A 72 -45.01 89.98 -8.08
CA GLU A 72 -44.62 90.92 -7.02
C GLU A 72 -44.08 92.27 -7.57
N GLU A 73 -43.53 92.31 -8.80
CA GLU A 73 -43.15 93.56 -9.48
C GLU A 73 -44.34 94.25 -10.19
N LYS A 74 -45.32 93.51 -10.74
CA LYS A 74 -46.53 94.11 -11.37
C LYS A 74 -47.51 94.71 -10.36
N GLU A 75 -47.57 94.21 -9.12
CA GLU A 75 -48.36 94.87 -8.05
C GLU A 75 -47.72 96.19 -7.54
N GLN A 76 -46.46 96.46 -7.86
CA GLN A 76 -45.77 97.71 -7.47
C GLN A 76 -45.87 98.83 -8.53
N GLU A 77 -46.27 98.53 -9.77
CA GLU A 77 -46.31 99.51 -10.88
C GLU A 77 -47.71 100.04 -11.25
N GLU A 78 -48.82 99.48 -10.74
CA GLU A 78 -50.18 100.01 -11.00
C GLU A 78 -50.63 101.15 -10.04
N ALA A 79 -49.76 101.62 -9.16
CA ALA A 79 -50.08 102.68 -8.19
C ALA A 79 -49.65 104.09 -8.63
N GLN A 80 -49.80 104.48 -9.90
CA GLN A 80 -49.48 105.85 -10.35
C GLN A 80 -50.40 106.36 -11.49
N ILE A 81 -51.68 106.57 -11.19
CA ILE A 81 -52.52 107.56 -11.86
C ILE A 81 -52.97 108.60 -10.82
N ALA A 82 -52.52 109.84 -10.98
CA ALA A 82 -52.89 111.01 -10.19
C ALA A 82 -53.96 111.87 -10.92
N PRO A 83 -54.64 112.86 -10.29
CA PRO A 83 -55.23 112.89 -8.95
C PRO A 83 -56.68 113.51 -8.87
N SER A 84 -57.37 113.26 -7.75
CA SER A 84 -58.37 114.12 -7.01
C SER A 84 -59.90 113.90 -7.23
N PRO A 85 -60.80 114.27 -6.27
CA PRO A 85 -61.12 113.66 -4.94
C PRO A 85 -62.67 113.65 -4.68
N PRO A 86 -63.25 113.55 -3.45
CA PRO A 86 -62.82 112.98 -2.16
C PRO A 86 -63.85 112.00 -1.53
N LEU A 87 -63.40 110.96 -0.81
CA LEU A 87 -64.11 110.42 0.38
C LEU A 87 -63.07 109.85 1.36
N GLN A 88 -62.51 110.73 2.18
CA GLN A 88 -61.65 110.39 3.30
C GLN A 88 -62.52 109.93 4.48
N GLN A 89 -62.32 108.69 4.96
CA GLN A 89 -62.20 108.36 6.40
C GLN A 89 -62.12 106.86 6.76
N HIS A 90 -62.30 105.90 5.84
CA HIS A 90 -62.30 104.47 6.21
C HIS A 90 -61.19 103.58 5.60
N SER A 91 -60.31 104.09 4.73
CA SER A 91 -59.29 103.25 4.06
C SER A 91 -58.05 102.93 4.90
N LYS A 92 -57.77 103.67 5.98
CA LYS A 92 -56.59 103.42 6.83
C LYS A 92 -56.74 102.18 7.72
N SER A 93 -57.97 101.81 8.09
CA SER A 93 -58.22 100.70 9.03
C SER A 93 -58.11 99.32 8.39
N PHE A 94 -58.43 99.19 7.10
CA PHE A 94 -58.39 97.91 6.38
C PHE A 94 -56.97 97.58 5.93
N ALA A 95 -56.25 98.56 5.39
CA ALA A 95 -54.83 98.44 5.06
C ALA A 95 -53.98 98.03 6.27
N SER A 96 -54.26 98.59 7.46
CA SER A 96 -53.55 98.24 8.70
C SER A 96 -53.75 96.78 9.11
N LYS A 97 -54.99 96.27 9.05
CA LYS A 97 -55.29 94.86 9.40
C LYS A 97 -54.74 93.87 8.38
N TRP A 98 -54.75 94.23 7.10
CA TRP A 98 -54.21 93.40 6.03
C TRP A 98 -52.68 93.31 6.13
N LEU A 99 -51.99 94.43 6.40
CA LEU A 99 -50.55 94.46 6.66
C LEU A 99 -50.16 93.62 7.89
N GLU A 100 -50.94 93.65 8.97
CA GLU A 100 -50.72 92.79 10.14
C GLU A 100 -50.89 91.29 9.80
N LEU A 101 -51.88 90.93 8.99
CA LEU A 101 -52.10 89.54 8.57
C LEU A 101 -50.98 89.04 7.66
N VAL A 102 -50.57 89.84 6.67
CA VAL A 102 -49.43 89.52 5.78
C VAL A 102 -48.13 89.42 6.56
N ALA A 103 -47.89 90.32 7.53
CA ALA A 103 -46.75 90.23 8.43
C ALA A 103 -46.79 88.95 9.29
N SER A 104 -47.96 88.56 9.81
CA SER A 104 -48.11 87.33 10.59
C SER A 104 -47.87 86.07 9.74
N TYR A 105 -48.36 86.04 8.49
CA TYR A 105 -48.14 84.93 7.57
C TYR A 105 -46.69 84.83 7.10
N ARG A 106 -46.01 85.97 6.85
CA ARG A 106 -44.58 85.99 6.55
C ARG A 106 -43.76 85.43 7.70
N LEU A 107 -44.05 85.85 8.94
CA LEU A 107 -43.39 85.34 10.13
C LEU A 107 -43.62 83.82 10.32
N GLU A 108 -44.84 83.34 10.06
CA GLU A 108 -45.17 81.92 10.16
C GLU A 108 -44.53 81.08 9.05
N LYS A 109 -44.52 81.56 7.78
CA LYS A 109 -43.82 80.94 6.65
C LYS A 109 -42.32 80.86 6.90
N GLU A 110 -41.73 81.92 7.43
CA GLU A 110 -40.31 81.99 7.76
C GLU A 110 -39.95 81.07 8.93
N ALA A 111 -40.80 81.02 9.97
CA ALA A 111 -40.64 80.07 11.08
C ALA A 111 -40.76 78.61 10.61
N LEU A 112 -41.69 78.31 9.71
CA LEU A 112 -41.88 76.96 9.15
C LEU A 112 -40.73 76.57 8.22
N SER A 113 -40.24 77.51 7.39
CA SER A 113 -39.06 77.33 6.55
C SER A 113 -37.81 77.07 7.39
N GLN A 114 -37.63 77.82 8.48
CA GLN A 114 -36.51 77.63 9.38
C GLN A 114 -36.60 76.28 10.11
N HIS A 115 -37.80 75.88 10.56
CA HIS A 115 -38.02 74.57 11.15
C HIS A 115 -37.69 73.43 10.17
N LEU A 116 -38.07 73.57 8.90
CA LEU A 116 -37.79 72.59 7.86
C LEU A 116 -36.28 72.50 7.56
N LYS A 117 -35.57 73.63 7.55
CA LYS A 117 -34.10 73.67 7.44
C LYS A 117 -33.42 72.98 8.62
N ASP A 118 -33.86 73.27 9.84
CA ASP A 118 -33.32 72.65 11.05
C ASP A 118 -33.55 71.12 11.06
N GLN A 119 -34.72 70.66 10.57
CA GLN A 119 -35.02 69.24 10.40
C GLN A 119 -34.13 68.57 9.33
N LEU A 120 -33.87 69.25 8.21
CA LEU A 120 -32.97 68.74 7.16
C LEU A 120 -31.54 68.57 7.67
N VAL A 121 -31.02 69.55 8.42
CA VAL A 121 -29.69 69.46 9.04
C VAL A 121 -29.63 68.30 10.03
N ALA A 122 -30.65 68.13 10.87
CA ALA A 122 -30.70 67.00 11.81
C ALA A 122 -30.77 65.63 11.09
N LEU A 123 -31.40 65.55 9.91
CA LEU A 123 -31.40 64.35 9.08
C LEU A 123 -30.03 64.06 8.48
N GLU A 124 -29.33 65.08 7.96
CA GLU A 124 -27.96 64.93 7.45
C GLU A 124 -27.01 64.41 8.53
N GLU A 125 -27.09 64.92 9.76
CA GLU A 125 -26.26 64.44 10.89
C GLU A 125 -26.53 62.96 11.22
N ILE A 126 -27.80 62.52 11.12
CA ILE A 126 -28.18 61.12 11.33
C ILE A 126 -27.64 60.24 10.20
N GLU A 127 -27.73 60.68 8.94
CA GLU A 127 -27.18 59.97 7.79
C GLU A 127 -25.66 59.81 7.90
N GLU A 128 -24.92 60.87 8.24
CA GLU A 128 -23.47 60.79 8.46
C GLU A 128 -23.10 59.81 9.59
N HIS A 129 -23.86 59.84 10.70
CA HIS A 129 -23.65 58.89 11.79
C HIS A 129 -23.93 57.45 11.35
N PHE A 130 -24.99 57.23 10.58
CA PHE A 130 -25.34 55.91 10.04
C PHE A 130 -24.24 55.40 9.11
N ASP A 131 -23.76 56.22 8.18
CA ASP A 131 -22.69 55.85 7.25
C ASP A 131 -21.41 55.49 7.99
N LYS A 132 -21.03 56.28 9.00
CA LYS A 132 -19.84 56.01 9.82
C LYS A 132 -19.97 54.70 10.59
N ALA A 133 -21.14 54.43 11.18
CA ALA A 133 -21.41 53.18 11.88
C ALA A 133 -21.41 51.98 10.92
N ASN A 134 -21.93 52.17 9.70
CA ASN A 134 -21.97 51.13 8.68
C ASN A 134 -20.56 50.78 8.18
N ILE A 135 -19.70 51.78 7.95
CA ILE A 135 -18.29 51.58 7.58
C ILE A 135 -17.53 50.83 8.68
N ASP A 136 -17.70 51.21 9.95
CA ASP A 136 -17.07 50.52 11.09
C ASP A 136 -17.54 49.05 11.21
N LEU A 137 -18.85 48.81 11.02
CA LEU A 137 -19.41 47.47 11.03
C LEU A 137 -18.81 46.62 9.90
N HIS A 138 -18.78 47.14 8.67
CA HIS A 138 -18.19 46.44 7.53
C HIS A 138 -16.70 46.12 7.75
N SER A 139 -15.92 47.07 8.29
CA SER A 139 -14.51 46.84 8.61
C SER A 139 -14.31 45.75 9.66
N LYS A 140 -15.14 45.73 10.72
CA LYS A 140 -15.10 44.67 11.74
C LYS A 140 -15.45 43.29 11.18
N ILE A 141 -16.46 43.23 10.32
CA ILE A 141 -16.88 42.02 9.65
C ILE A 141 -15.75 41.50 8.74
N GLU A 142 -15.16 42.37 7.92
CA GLU A 142 -14.07 42.02 7.01
C GLU A 142 -12.84 41.51 7.77
N ASN A 143 -12.44 42.19 8.84
CA ASN A 143 -11.36 41.73 9.72
C ASN A 143 -11.65 40.37 10.34
N SER A 144 -12.89 40.13 10.79
CA SER A 144 -13.30 38.85 11.36
C SER A 144 -13.27 37.73 10.32
N TYR A 145 -13.71 37.99 9.09
CA TYR A 145 -13.62 37.04 7.97
C TYR A 145 -12.17 36.73 7.60
N HIS A 146 -11.29 37.73 7.54
CA HIS A 146 -9.87 37.52 7.28
C HIS A 146 -9.19 36.69 8.37
N GLN A 147 -9.49 36.97 9.64
CA GLN A 147 -9.00 36.17 10.77
C GLN A 147 -9.50 34.73 10.71
N LEU A 148 -10.78 34.51 10.42
CA LEU A 148 -11.33 33.16 10.31
C LEU A 148 -10.71 32.41 9.13
N SER A 149 -10.54 33.07 7.98
CA SER A 149 -9.94 32.49 6.78
C SER A 149 -8.49 32.07 7.01
N THR A 150 -7.70 32.92 7.66
CA THR A 150 -6.30 32.62 8.03
C THR A 150 -6.22 31.47 9.03
N ASN A 151 -7.05 31.47 10.08
CA ASN A 151 -7.10 30.36 11.04
C ASN A 151 -7.49 29.02 10.39
N ILE A 152 -8.45 29.04 9.45
CA ILE A 152 -8.84 27.83 8.71
C ILE A 152 -7.68 27.35 7.84
N ALA A 153 -7.00 28.23 7.12
CA ALA A 153 -5.86 27.88 6.28
C ALA A 153 -4.70 27.28 7.10
N ASP A 154 -4.37 27.90 8.24
CA ASP A 154 -3.34 27.39 9.16
C ASP A 154 -3.72 26.02 9.73
N HIS A 155 -4.99 25.84 10.11
CA HIS A 155 -5.48 24.56 10.62
C HIS A 155 -5.46 23.47 9.55
N GLN A 156 -5.84 23.79 8.31
CA GLN A 156 -5.74 22.87 7.17
C GLN A 156 -4.28 22.45 6.94
N GLN A 157 -3.35 23.40 6.97
CA GLN A 157 -1.94 23.11 6.80
C GLN A 157 -1.40 22.22 7.93
N HIS A 158 -1.80 22.48 9.17
CA HIS A 158 -1.45 21.62 10.31
C HIS A 158 -1.97 20.19 10.12
N ILE A 159 -3.25 20.01 9.75
CA ILE A 159 -3.84 18.69 9.49
C ILE A 159 -3.08 17.95 8.38
N VAL A 160 -2.68 18.64 7.31
CA VAL A 160 -1.94 18.02 6.21
C VAL A 160 -0.57 17.50 6.69
N VAL A 161 0.16 18.29 7.46
CA VAL A 161 1.46 17.88 8.02
C VAL A 161 1.30 16.69 8.96
N GLU A 162 0.34 16.75 9.87
CA GLU A 162 0.06 15.67 10.82
C GLU A 162 -0.35 14.37 10.10
N ARG A 163 -1.22 14.46 9.07
CA ARG A 163 -1.57 13.32 8.23
C ARG A 163 -0.36 12.73 7.53
N GLN A 164 0.53 13.55 6.97
CA GLN A 164 1.75 13.05 6.33
C GLN A 164 2.66 12.32 7.32
N GLN A 165 2.77 12.83 8.54
CA GLN A 165 3.55 12.19 9.59
C GLN A 165 2.95 10.86 10.01
N PHE A 166 1.63 10.81 10.24
CA PHE A 166 0.93 9.57 10.56
C PHE A 166 1.09 8.51 9.46
N HIS A 167 1.04 8.90 8.17
CA HIS A 167 1.27 7.95 7.06
C HIS A 167 2.70 7.39 7.05
N LYS A 168 3.71 8.21 7.38
CA LYS A 168 5.10 7.75 7.51
C LYS A 168 5.23 6.75 8.66
N GLU A 169 4.65 7.07 9.82
CA GLU A 169 4.63 6.18 10.98
C GLU A 169 3.92 4.86 10.68
N GLN A 170 2.75 4.90 10.02
CA GLN A 170 2.04 3.71 9.56
C GLN A 170 2.86 2.86 8.59
N SER A 171 3.59 3.48 7.67
CA SER A 171 4.46 2.78 6.73
C SER A 171 5.61 2.08 7.46
N ILE A 172 6.25 2.76 8.41
CA ILE A 172 7.31 2.18 9.26
C ILE A 172 6.76 1.01 10.08
N ILE A 173 5.59 1.17 10.71
CA ILE A 173 4.96 0.11 11.52
C ILE A 173 4.64 -1.11 10.64
N LYS A 174 4.10 -0.89 9.44
CA LYS A 174 3.81 -1.97 8.48
C LYS A 174 5.07 -2.71 8.06
N GLU A 175 6.17 -1.99 7.84
CA GLU A 175 7.45 -2.56 7.47
C GLU A 175 8.08 -3.36 8.63
N ILE A 176 8.06 -2.82 9.86
CA ILE A 176 8.48 -3.55 11.07
C ILE A 176 7.67 -4.84 11.24
N LYS A 177 6.35 -4.78 11.05
CA LYS A 177 5.48 -5.95 11.14
C LYS A 177 5.84 -7.01 10.10
N ARG A 178 6.11 -6.61 8.86
CA ARG A 178 6.57 -7.53 7.80
C ARG A 178 7.88 -8.23 8.19
N PHE A 179 8.86 -7.48 8.70
CA PHE A 179 10.13 -8.06 9.16
C PHE A 179 9.97 -8.97 10.38
N GLN A 180 9.00 -8.70 11.25
CA GLN A 180 8.67 -9.58 12.38
C GLN A 180 7.95 -10.85 11.92
N ASP A 181 7.01 -10.75 10.98
CA ASP A 181 6.32 -11.90 10.37
C ASP A 181 7.30 -12.79 9.59
N GLU A 182 8.39 -12.21 9.07
CA GLU A 182 9.48 -12.96 8.45
C GLU A 182 10.30 -13.77 9.47
N LYS A 183 10.36 -13.35 10.75
CA LYS A 183 11.18 -13.99 11.80
C LYS A 183 10.42 -15.11 12.52
N ILE A 184 11.05 -16.28 12.56
CA ILE A 184 10.54 -17.50 13.19
C ILE A 184 11.48 -17.93 14.30
N LYS A 185 10.90 -18.25 15.46
CA LYS A 185 11.59 -18.88 16.59
C LYS A 185 11.36 -20.38 16.54
N LEU A 186 12.43 -21.15 16.65
CA LEU A 186 12.39 -22.61 16.72
C LEU A 186 12.99 -23.06 18.05
N ASN A 187 12.35 -24.01 18.70
CA ASN A 187 12.88 -24.71 19.88
C ASN A 187 13.22 -26.14 19.47
N VAL A 188 14.50 -26.44 19.27
CA VAL A 188 14.96 -27.75 18.79
C VAL A 188 15.62 -28.50 19.94
N GLY A 189 14.90 -29.47 20.51
CA GLY A 189 15.37 -30.27 21.65
C GLY A 189 15.73 -29.44 22.89
N GLY A 190 15.09 -28.27 23.08
CA GLY A 190 15.38 -27.33 24.17
C GLY A 190 16.34 -26.19 23.80
N GLN A 191 16.95 -26.21 22.61
CA GLN A 191 17.79 -25.11 22.13
C GLN A 191 16.98 -24.14 21.26
N LEU A 192 17.05 -22.84 21.58
CA LEU A 192 16.34 -21.79 20.84
C LEU A 192 17.15 -21.28 19.65
N PHE A 193 16.50 -21.23 18.49
CA PHE A 193 17.00 -20.67 17.24
C PHE A 193 16.06 -19.58 16.72
N GLU A 194 16.62 -18.54 16.12
CA GLU A 194 15.85 -17.52 15.39
C GLU A 194 16.33 -17.47 13.94
N THR A 195 15.40 -17.48 13.01
CA THR A 195 15.68 -17.46 11.57
C THR A 195 14.52 -16.85 10.79
N SER A 196 14.65 -16.74 9.47
CA SER A 196 13.57 -16.24 8.60
C SER A 196 12.76 -17.37 7.94
N LEU A 197 11.49 -17.11 7.61
CA LEU A 197 10.67 -17.97 6.75
C LEU A 197 11.35 -18.25 5.41
N THR A 198 12.03 -17.25 4.85
CA THR A 198 12.79 -17.39 3.59
C THR A 198 13.92 -18.42 3.69
N THR A 199 14.54 -18.55 4.86
CA THR A 199 15.58 -19.56 5.11
C THR A 199 14.96 -20.95 5.25
N LEU A 200 13.86 -21.08 5.99
CA LEU A 200 13.20 -22.37 6.22
C LEU A 200 12.53 -22.94 4.97
N ARG A 201 12.07 -22.06 4.07
CA ARG A 201 11.47 -22.42 2.78
C ARG A 201 12.48 -22.50 1.63
N LYS A 202 13.79 -22.47 1.93
CA LYS A 202 14.84 -22.48 0.89
C LYS A 202 14.81 -23.74 0.03
N ASP A 203 14.53 -24.89 0.66
CA ASP A 203 14.22 -26.15 -0.01
C ASP A 203 12.71 -26.41 0.09
N PRO A 204 11.93 -26.21 -0.99
CA PRO A 204 10.47 -26.35 -0.98
C PRO A 204 9.98 -27.76 -0.65
N ASN A 205 10.80 -28.78 -0.86
CA ASN A 205 10.43 -30.18 -0.64
C ASN A 205 10.78 -30.65 0.78
N SER A 206 11.44 -29.80 1.57
CA SER A 206 11.85 -30.12 2.92
C SER A 206 10.67 -30.15 3.89
N MET A 207 10.83 -30.92 4.97
CA MET A 207 9.90 -30.90 6.10
C MET A 207 9.76 -29.48 6.66
N LEU A 208 10.87 -28.74 6.79
CA LEU A 208 10.85 -27.36 7.32
C LEU A 208 10.01 -26.43 6.44
N ALA A 209 10.11 -26.52 5.11
CA ALA A 209 9.24 -25.74 4.23
C ALA A 209 7.76 -26.10 4.40
N SER A 210 7.45 -27.39 4.55
CA SER A 210 6.08 -27.88 4.76
C SER A 210 5.48 -27.40 6.08
N MET A 211 6.25 -27.40 7.18
CA MET A 211 5.80 -26.91 8.50
C MET A 211 5.34 -25.46 8.47
N PHE A 212 5.97 -24.66 7.60
CA PHE A 212 5.74 -23.23 7.47
C PHE A 212 5.04 -22.85 6.18
N SER A 213 4.35 -23.76 5.47
CA SER A 213 3.57 -23.44 4.27
C SER A 213 2.22 -22.77 4.60
N GLU A 214 1.47 -22.30 3.59
CA GLU A 214 0.21 -21.56 3.79
C GLU A 214 -0.85 -22.38 4.55
N ASP A 215 -0.85 -23.70 4.38
CA ASP A 215 -1.61 -24.66 5.18
C ASP A 215 -0.91 -24.96 6.51
N LYS A 216 -0.75 -23.95 7.37
CA LYS A 216 -0.10 -24.07 8.69
C LYS A 216 -0.84 -25.10 9.55
N THR A 217 -0.33 -26.33 9.61
CA THR A 217 -0.85 -27.40 10.48
C THR A 217 -0.29 -27.34 11.90
N ILE A 218 0.77 -26.55 12.13
CA ILE A 218 1.51 -26.52 13.39
C ILE A 218 1.27 -25.19 14.10
N LEU A 219 0.80 -25.29 15.34
CA LEU A 219 0.60 -24.15 16.23
C LEU A 219 1.90 -23.85 17.00
N PRO A 220 2.28 -22.58 17.16
CA PRO A 220 3.40 -22.22 18.02
C PRO A 220 3.04 -22.39 19.51
N ASP A 221 4.06 -22.53 20.34
CA ASP A 221 3.96 -22.54 21.80
C ASP A 221 3.61 -21.15 22.37
N ALA A 222 3.39 -21.08 23.68
CA ALA A 222 3.02 -19.84 24.39
C ALA A 222 4.04 -18.69 24.23
N ASP A 223 5.30 -19.00 23.96
CA ASP A 223 6.39 -18.04 23.70
C ASP A 223 6.56 -17.69 22.21
N ASN A 224 5.63 -18.16 21.37
CA ASN A 224 5.63 -18.04 19.92
C ASN A 224 6.79 -18.79 19.24
N SER A 225 7.34 -19.83 19.87
CA SER A 225 8.33 -20.74 19.27
C SER A 225 7.68 -22.02 18.71
N TYR A 226 8.34 -22.64 17.73
CA TYR A 226 7.91 -23.92 17.17
C TYR A 226 8.83 -25.03 17.68
N PHE A 227 8.27 -26.01 18.38
CA PHE A 227 9.03 -27.11 18.94
C PHE A 227 9.34 -28.21 17.91
N ILE A 228 10.58 -28.69 17.92
CA ILE A 228 11.06 -29.81 17.12
C ILE A 228 11.84 -30.74 18.07
N ASP A 229 11.41 -32.00 18.15
CA ASP A 229 12.03 -33.01 19.01
C ASP A 229 13.28 -33.63 18.34
N ARG A 230 14.34 -32.83 18.20
CA ARG A 230 15.64 -33.19 17.60
C ARG A 230 16.80 -32.54 18.32
N ASP A 231 18.03 -32.93 18.01
CA ASP A 231 19.23 -32.34 18.60
C ASP A 231 19.56 -30.96 17.99
N GLY A 232 19.44 -29.91 18.80
CA GLY A 232 19.79 -28.55 18.40
C GLY A 232 21.24 -28.36 17.96
N THR A 233 22.17 -29.17 18.47
CA THR A 233 23.61 -29.08 18.17
C THR A 233 23.89 -29.26 16.69
N TYR A 234 23.25 -30.28 16.08
CA TYR A 234 23.37 -30.59 14.66
C TYR A 234 22.39 -29.79 13.80
N PHE A 235 21.25 -29.39 14.36
CA PHE A 235 20.34 -28.46 13.69
C PHE A 235 21.00 -27.14 13.30
N ARG A 236 21.95 -26.64 14.09
CA ARG A 236 22.75 -25.46 13.72
C ARG A 236 23.44 -25.61 12.36
N LEU A 237 23.94 -26.80 12.04
CA LEU A 237 24.59 -27.08 10.76
C LEU A 237 23.57 -27.12 9.62
N VAL A 238 22.41 -27.73 9.85
CA VAL A 238 21.27 -27.71 8.92
C VAL A 238 20.84 -26.27 8.61
N LEU A 239 20.72 -25.43 9.63
CA LEU A 239 20.32 -24.04 9.47
C LEU A 239 21.37 -23.22 8.69
N ASN A 240 22.65 -23.46 8.95
CA ASN A 240 23.73 -22.82 8.19
C ASN A 240 23.75 -23.29 6.74
N TYR A 241 23.46 -24.56 6.47
CA TYR A 241 23.24 -25.04 5.11
C TYR A 241 22.09 -24.31 4.43
N LEU A 242 20.93 -24.13 5.07
CA LEU A 242 19.80 -23.41 4.45
C LEU A 242 20.10 -21.93 4.14
N ARG A 243 21.06 -21.33 4.86
CA ARG A 243 21.53 -19.95 4.62
C ARG A 243 22.49 -19.86 3.44
N ASP A 244 23.51 -20.71 3.43
CA ASP A 244 24.64 -20.61 2.50
C ASP A 244 24.61 -21.63 1.34
N LEU A 245 23.76 -22.64 1.42
CA LEU A 245 23.69 -23.82 0.55
C LEU A 245 25.01 -24.59 0.41
N ARG A 246 25.83 -24.60 1.47
CA ARG A 246 27.13 -25.28 1.52
C ARG A 246 27.42 -25.93 2.88
N ILE A 247 28.29 -26.93 2.87
CA ILE A 247 28.87 -27.54 4.08
C ILE A 247 30.34 -27.07 4.20
N PRO A 248 30.78 -26.54 5.35
CA PRO A 248 32.19 -26.22 5.57
C PRO A 248 33.10 -27.46 5.46
N THR A 249 34.29 -27.32 4.87
CA THR A 249 35.23 -28.43 4.65
C THR A 249 35.60 -29.16 5.94
N GLY A 250 35.81 -28.44 7.04
CA GLY A 250 36.11 -29.06 8.34
C GLY A 250 35.02 -29.97 8.89
N ILE A 251 33.77 -29.83 8.42
CA ILE A 251 32.67 -30.74 8.76
C ILE A 251 32.69 -31.98 7.85
N ILE A 252 33.11 -31.82 6.59
CA ILE A 252 33.24 -32.93 5.63
C ILE A 252 34.33 -33.91 6.08
N ASP A 253 35.40 -33.41 6.66
CA ASP A 253 36.53 -34.21 7.11
C ASP A 253 36.28 -34.94 8.44
N ASP A 254 35.29 -34.52 9.23
CA ASP A 254 34.91 -35.18 10.49
C ASP A 254 33.79 -36.21 10.24
N PRO A 255 34.10 -37.52 10.25
CA PRO A 255 33.12 -38.55 9.93
C PRO A 255 31.98 -38.63 10.95
N LYS A 256 32.24 -38.30 12.22
CA LYS A 256 31.22 -38.37 13.27
C LYS A 256 30.21 -37.24 13.11
N ILE A 257 30.69 -36.01 12.91
CA ILE A 257 29.79 -34.86 12.71
C ILE A 257 29.02 -35.01 11.39
N MET A 258 29.68 -35.50 10.34
CA MET A 258 29.03 -35.75 9.07
C MET A 258 27.90 -36.79 9.18
N ASP A 259 28.11 -37.89 9.89
CA ASP A 259 27.07 -38.91 10.08
C ASP A 259 25.82 -38.33 10.78
N GLU A 260 26.02 -37.61 11.88
CA GLU A 260 24.95 -36.95 12.63
C GLU A 260 24.23 -35.89 11.76
N LEU A 261 24.97 -35.13 10.95
CA LEU A 261 24.38 -34.18 9.99
C LEU A 261 23.55 -34.89 8.92
N MET A 262 23.98 -36.05 8.43
CA MET A 262 23.22 -36.84 7.46
C MET A 262 21.94 -37.41 8.08
N GLN A 263 21.97 -37.81 9.35
CA GLN A 263 20.77 -38.24 10.08
C GLN A 263 19.75 -37.08 10.19
N GLU A 264 20.19 -35.88 10.56
CA GLU A 264 19.32 -34.69 10.57
C GLU A 264 18.81 -34.33 9.17
N ALA A 265 19.66 -34.36 8.16
CA ALA A 265 19.26 -34.07 6.79
C ALA A 265 18.18 -35.03 6.26
N ARG A 266 18.24 -36.31 6.64
CA ARG A 266 17.17 -37.29 6.37
C ARG A 266 15.88 -36.93 7.11
N PHE A 267 15.97 -36.60 8.40
CA PHE A 267 14.81 -36.22 9.21
C PHE A 267 14.08 -35.00 8.62
N TYR A 268 14.82 -33.93 8.30
CA TYR A 268 14.24 -32.71 7.71
C TYR A 268 13.93 -32.85 6.20
N ARG A 269 14.21 -34.01 5.59
CA ARG A 269 14.00 -34.30 4.16
C ARG A 269 14.72 -33.32 3.22
N LEU A 270 15.95 -32.97 3.58
CA LEU A 270 16.80 -32.06 2.81
C LEU A 270 17.63 -32.85 1.79
N ASN A 271 17.00 -33.23 0.68
CA ASN A 271 17.61 -34.11 -0.32
C ASN A 271 18.88 -33.52 -0.93
N ASP A 272 18.90 -32.21 -1.17
CA ASP A 272 20.07 -31.53 -1.73
C ASP A 272 21.23 -31.51 -0.74
N LEU A 273 20.96 -31.40 0.57
CA LEU A 273 21.98 -31.49 1.61
C LEU A 273 22.59 -32.89 1.68
N LEU A 274 21.78 -33.94 1.51
CA LEU A 274 22.29 -35.30 1.44
C LEU A 274 23.32 -35.40 0.30
N LYS A 275 22.97 -34.92 -0.90
CA LYS A 275 23.83 -35.02 -2.09
C LYS A 275 25.14 -34.24 -1.98
N LEU A 276 25.17 -33.13 -1.23
CA LEU A 276 26.32 -32.22 -1.15
C LEU A 276 27.64 -32.90 -0.75
N LYS A 277 27.61 -33.94 0.11
CA LYS A 277 28.81 -34.67 0.54
C LYS A 277 29.61 -35.21 -0.65
N TRP A 278 28.93 -35.53 -1.75
CA TRP A 278 29.52 -36.23 -2.90
C TRP A 278 29.86 -35.34 -4.11
N ASN A 279 29.54 -34.04 -4.06
CA ASN A 279 29.68 -33.13 -5.22
C ASN A 279 31.11 -33.02 -5.77
N ASN A 280 32.12 -33.19 -4.92
CA ASN A 280 33.53 -33.01 -5.31
C ASN A 280 34.26 -34.34 -5.57
N LEU A 281 33.54 -35.47 -5.65
CA LEU A 281 34.17 -36.76 -5.90
C LEU A 281 34.60 -36.91 -7.36
N PRO A 282 35.75 -37.57 -7.63
CA PRO A 282 36.16 -37.89 -8.99
C PRO A 282 35.11 -38.77 -9.69
N VAL A 283 34.61 -38.30 -10.83
CA VAL A 283 33.67 -39.03 -11.68
C VAL A 283 34.41 -40.12 -12.46
N ILE A 284 33.80 -41.29 -12.56
CA ILE A 284 34.28 -42.40 -13.39
C ILE A 284 33.22 -42.70 -14.45
N THR A 285 33.64 -42.79 -15.72
CA THR A 285 32.79 -43.21 -16.83
C THR A 285 32.75 -44.74 -16.96
N GLN A 286 31.75 -45.26 -17.67
CA GLN A 286 31.66 -46.71 -17.92
C GLN A 286 32.88 -47.24 -18.67
N ASP A 287 33.43 -46.47 -19.62
CA ASP A 287 34.60 -46.88 -20.40
C ASP A 287 35.87 -46.92 -19.54
N GLU A 288 36.06 -45.92 -18.66
CA GLU A 288 37.15 -45.92 -17.68
C GLU A 288 37.02 -47.09 -16.70
N LEU A 289 35.81 -47.37 -16.22
CA LEU A 289 35.53 -48.54 -15.39
C LEU A 289 35.95 -49.83 -16.11
N HIS A 290 35.56 -49.99 -17.37
CA HIS A 290 35.92 -51.17 -18.18
C HIS A 290 37.42 -51.27 -18.49
N CYS A 291 38.12 -50.14 -18.60
CA CYS A 291 39.57 -50.14 -18.80
C CYS A 291 40.31 -50.69 -17.58
N VAL A 292 39.85 -50.34 -16.38
CA VAL A 292 40.46 -50.79 -15.12
C VAL A 292 39.97 -52.18 -14.73
N TYR A 293 38.68 -52.45 -14.94
CA TYR A 293 37.99 -53.68 -14.59
C TYR A 293 37.33 -54.26 -15.84
N PRO A 294 38.06 -54.98 -16.70
CA PRO A 294 37.51 -55.53 -17.93
C PRO A 294 36.35 -56.48 -17.60
N PRO A 295 35.17 -56.32 -18.23
CA PRO A 295 34.04 -57.18 -17.95
C PRO A 295 34.24 -58.58 -18.53
N PRO A 296 33.55 -59.60 -17.97
CA PRO A 296 33.58 -60.94 -18.53
C PRO A 296 33.07 -60.95 -19.98
N PRO A 297 33.64 -61.81 -20.85
CA PRO A 297 33.22 -61.92 -22.22
C PRO A 297 31.76 -62.40 -22.31
N ARG A 298 30.95 -61.73 -23.16
CA ARG A 298 29.51 -62.00 -23.32
C ARG A 298 29.18 -63.37 -23.93
N ASN A 299 30.15 -64.02 -24.55
CA ASN A 299 29.99 -65.25 -25.33
C ASN A 299 30.93 -66.32 -24.78
N VAL A 300 30.49 -67.08 -23.78
CA VAL A 300 30.82 -68.51 -23.61
C VAL A 300 30.06 -69.06 -22.41
N ASN A 301 29.73 -70.36 -22.48
CA ASN A 301 29.19 -71.21 -21.42
C ASN A 301 30.18 -71.39 -20.22
N GLU A 302 30.97 -70.36 -19.91
CA GLU A 302 32.07 -70.32 -18.94
C GLU A 302 31.81 -69.32 -17.80
N ILE A 303 30.55 -68.98 -17.53
CA ILE A 303 30.16 -68.15 -16.36
C ILE A 303 30.68 -68.78 -15.04
N MET A 304 30.91 -70.10 -15.01
CA MET A 304 31.52 -70.82 -13.88
C MET A 304 33.05 -70.65 -13.74
N ILE A 305 33.76 -70.10 -14.73
CA ILE A 305 35.24 -70.03 -14.76
C ILE A 305 35.77 -68.60 -14.56
N TYR A 306 34.93 -67.58 -14.77
CA TYR A 306 35.39 -66.21 -14.64
C TYR A 306 35.60 -65.81 -13.17
N ARG A 307 36.80 -65.31 -12.88
CA ARG A 307 37.19 -64.90 -11.52
C ARG A 307 36.34 -63.71 -11.06
N PRO A 308 35.83 -63.71 -9.81
CA PRO A 308 35.22 -62.54 -9.22
C PRO A 308 36.13 -61.31 -9.33
N THR A 309 35.54 -60.17 -9.70
CA THR A 309 36.21 -58.88 -9.75
C THR A 309 36.18 -58.22 -8.38
N VAL A 310 37.35 -57.86 -7.87
CA VAL A 310 37.48 -57.06 -6.64
C VAL A 310 37.51 -55.58 -7.02
N PHE A 311 36.44 -54.85 -6.73
CA PHE A 311 36.38 -53.41 -6.97
C PHE A 311 36.98 -52.60 -5.82
N GLN A 312 37.87 -51.66 -6.15
CA GLN A 312 38.37 -50.64 -5.23
C GLN A 312 37.90 -49.27 -5.72
N LEU A 313 36.64 -48.96 -5.46
CA LEU A 313 35.94 -47.79 -6.00
C LEU A 313 35.44 -46.87 -4.89
N GLN A 314 36.25 -46.67 -3.84
CA GLN A 314 35.91 -45.79 -2.72
C GLN A 314 36.08 -44.32 -3.08
N LYS A 315 35.24 -43.46 -2.51
CA LYS A 315 35.29 -41.99 -2.70
C LYS A 315 35.26 -41.60 -4.19
N LYS A 316 34.37 -42.22 -4.97
CA LYS A 316 34.16 -41.92 -6.39
C LYS A 316 32.71 -41.55 -6.66
N ASN A 317 32.49 -40.76 -7.70
CA ASN A 317 31.17 -40.60 -8.27
C ASN A 317 30.99 -41.66 -9.37
N LEU A 318 30.15 -42.64 -9.08
CA LEU A 318 29.84 -43.82 -9.88
C LEU A 318 28.40 -43.77 -10.41
N SER A 319 27.73 -42.62 -10.30
CA SER A 319 26.32 -42.50 -10.66
C SER A 319 26.05 -43.00 -12.07
N ASN A 320 24.93 -43.71 -12.24
CA ASN A 320 24.47 -44.29 -13.49
C ASN A 320 25.36 -45.40 -14.09
N LEU A 321 26.42 -45.86 -13.42
CA LEU A 321 27.24 -46.95 -13.91
C LEU A 321 26.51 -48.30 -13.85
N ASP A 322 26.84 -49.15 -14.82
CA ASP A 322 26.28 -50.49 -14.98
C ASP A 322 27.29 -51.56 -14.56
N PHE A 323 26.95 -52.27 -13.50
CA PHE A 323 27.70 -53.39 -12.94
C PHE A 323 27.06 -54.74 -13.27
N SER A 324 25.97 -54.77 -14.03
CA SER A 324 25.10 -55.94 -14.24
C SER A 324 25.77 -57.13 -14.94
N GLN A 325 26.94 -56.93 -15.53
CA GLN A 325 27.72 -57.98 -16.18
C GLN A 325 28.83 -58.57 -15.28
N TYR A 326 29.05 -58.03 -14.08
CA TYR A 326 30.16 -58.45 -13.23
C TYR A 326 29.78 -59.54 -12.23
N HIS A 327 30.78 -60.37 -11.92
CA HIS A 327 30.81 -61.17 -10.70
C HIS A 327 31.59 -60.37 -9.64
N ILE A 328 30.88 -59.80 -8.66
CA ILE A 328 31.43 -58.94 -7.63
C ILE A 328 31.97 -59.80 -6.49
N ASP A 329 33.27 -59.68 -6.23
CA ASP A 329 33.94 -60.35 -5.11
C ASP A 329 33.54 -59.67 -3.78
N PRO A 330 33.31 -60.44 -2.69
CA PRO A 330 32.97 -59.89 -1.37
C PRO A 330 34.01 -58.92 -0.79
N ARG A 331 35.26 -58.92 -1.27
CA ARG A 331 36.30 -57.95 -0.88
C ARG A 331 36.17 -56.61 -1.60
N SER A 332 35.19 -56.47 -2.50
CA SER A 332 34.90 -55.21 -3.18
C SER A 332 34.42 -54.16 -2.20
N SER A 333 34.85 -52.91 -2.41
CA SER A 333 34.46 -51.79 -1.57
C SER A 333 34.17 -50.55 -2.43
N PHE A 334 32.97 -50.03 -2.19
CA PHE A 334 32.39 -48.82 -2.76
C PHE A 334 32.23 -47.72 -1.70
N LYS A 335 32.85 -47.90 -0.53
CA LYS A 335 32.72 -47.02 0.63
C LYS A 335 32.87 -45.53 0.29
N ASP A 336 32.03 -44.69 0.90
CA ASP A 336 32.01 -43.23 0.73
C ASP A 336 31.81 -42.77 -0.75
N SER A 337 31.28 -43.62 -1.62
CA SER A 337 31.02 -43.28 -3.02
C SER A 337 29.57 -42.90 -3.30
N TYR A 338 29.37 -42.21 -4.42
CA TYR A 338 28.06 -41.81 -4.93
C TYR A 338 27.60 -42.77 -6.01
N LEU A 339 26.55 -43.55 -5.75
CA LEU A 339 26.05 -44.63 -6.60
C LEU A 339 24.57 -44.43 -6.99
N GLU A 340 24.14 -43.18 -7.13
CA GLU A 340 22.78 -42.86 -7.58
C GLU A 340 22.50 -43.54 -8.93
N ASN A 341 21.37 -44.24 -9.03
CA ASN A 341 20.92 -44.95 -10.24
C ASN A 341 21.90 -46.01 -10.80
N CYS A 342 22.81 -46.55 -9.98
CA CYS A 342 23.68 -47.66 -10.41
C CYS A 342 22.89 -48.94 -10.68
N LYS A 343 23.34 -49.73 -11.66
CA LYS A 343 22.70 -50.99 -12.03
C LYS A 343 23.49 -52.20 -11.55
N PHE A 344 22.94 -52.93 -10.58
CA PHE A 344 23.47 -54.22 -10.14
C PHE A 344 22.48 -55.37 -10.39
N HIS A 345 21.30 -55.13 -10.97
CA HIS A 345 20.19 -56.10 -11.04
C HIS A 345 20.55 -57.49 -11.61
N ASN A 346 21.56 -57.59 -12.49
CA ASN A 346 22.06 -58.86 -13.01
C ASN A 346 23.52 -59.20 -12.59
N ALA A 347 24.11 -58.38 -11.73
CA ALA A 347 25.44 -58.63 -11.18
C ALA A 347 25.39 -59.81 -10.22
N ARG A 348 26.40 -60.68 -10.25
CA ARG A 348 26.53 -61.81 -9.32
C ARG A 348 27.32 -61.39 -8.10
N PHE A 349 26.73 -61.49 -6.91
CA PHE A 349 27.42 -61.23 -5.65
C PHE A 349 27.99 -62.55 -5.10
N GLY A 350 29.30 -62.59 -4.90
CA GLY A 350 29.96 -63.74 -4.28
C GLY A 350 29.54 -63.92 -2.82
N PHE A 351 29.69 -65.14 -2.32
CA PHE A 351 29.57 -65.46 -0.89
C PHE A 351 30.96 -65.71 -0.32
N ASP A 352 31.22 -65.17 0.87
CA ASP A 352 32.42 -65.43 1.66
C ASP A 352 32.05 -65.36 3.15
N PHE A 353 32.75 -66.10 4.00
CA PHE A 353 32.48 -66.13 5.45
C PHE A 353 33.10 -64.95 6.21
N ASP A 354 34.18 -64.38 5.67
CA ASP A 354 34.99 -63.34 6.32
C ASP A 354 34.73 -61.96 5.71
N TYR A 355 34.26 -61.92 4.45
CA TYR A 355 34.09 -60.68 3.68
C TYR A 355 32.65 -60.49 3.17
N GLN A 356 32.25 -59.22 3.11
CA GLN A 356 30.98 -58.77 2.55
C GLN A 356 31.26 -57.50 1.75
N VAL A 357 30.57 -57.33 0.62
CA VAL A 357 30.75 -56.15 -0.22
C VAL A 357 30.44 -54.90 0.59
N ASP A 358 31.38 -53.95 0.57
CA ASP A 358 31.34 -52.77 1.43
C ASP A 358 30.72 -51.56 0.71
N PHE A 359 29.47 -51.25 1.07
CA PHE A 359 28.74 -50.06 0.65
C PHE A 359 28.53 -49.08 1.81
N THR A 360 29.39 -49.12 2.84
CA THR A 360 29.25 -48.22 3.98
C THR A 360 29.34 -46.74 3.56
N TYR A 361 28.49 -45.90 4.14
CA TYR A 361 28.42 -44.45 3.86
C TYR A 361 28.24 -44.07 2.37
N THR A 362 27.61 -44.94 1.58
CA THR A 362 27.32 -44.69 0.16
C THR A 362 25.98 -44.00 -0.06
N TYR A 363 25.81 -43.40 -1.24
CA TYR A 363 24.50 -42.93 -1.71
C TYR A 363 23.95 -43.88 -2.77
N LEU A 364 22.86 -44.59 -2.49
CA LEU A 364 22.31 -45.67 -3.32
C LEU A 364 20.86 -45.42 -3.78
N VAL A 365 20.37 -44.19 -3.67
CA VAL A 365 19.02 -43.85 -4.14
C VAL A 365 18.88 -44.19 -5.63
N GLY A 366 17.87 -44.97 -5.97
CA GLY A 366 17.61 -45.43 -7.34
C GLY A 366 18.53 -46.55 -7.85
N ALA A 367 19.49 -47.03 -7.04
CA ALA A 367 20.30 -48.19 -7.39
C ALA A 367 19.44 -49.46 -7.45
N THR A 368 19.77 -50.38 -8.34
CA THR A 368 19.04 -51.65 -8.49
C THR A 368 19.92 -52.83 -8.08
N PHE A 369 19.37 -53.78 -7.33
CA PHE A 369 20.09 -54.95 -6.84
C PHE A 369 19.38 -56.26 -7.21
N PRO A 370 20.11 -57.39 -7.31
CA PRO A 370 19.49 -58.69 -7.46
C PRO A 370 18.75 -59.06 -6.17
N LYS A 371 17.60 -59.74 -6.31
CA LYS A 371 16.85 -60.25 -5.16
C LYS A 371 17.60 -61.36 -4.46
N GLU A 372 17.43 -61.46 -3.15
CA GLU A 372 17.94 -62.61 -2.41
C GLU A 372 17.31 -63.92 -2.88
N GLY A 373 18.07 -65.01 -2.81
CA GLY A 373 17.63 -66.34 -3.24
C GLY A 373 17.65 -66.54 -4.76
N THR A 374 18.25 -65.62 -5.51
CA THR A 374 18.47 -65.77 -6.96
C THR A 374 19.86 -66.32 -7.26
N ASP A 375 20.08 -66.79 -8.49
CA ASP A 375 21.41 -67.24 -8.95
C ASP A 375 22.48 -66.15 -8.87
N ASN A 376 22.06 -64.88 -8.86
CA ASN A 376 22.90 -63.70 -8.78
C ASN A 376 23.16 -63.24 -7.34
N ARG A 377 22.34 -63.66 -6.36
CA ARG A 377 22.52 -63.39 -4.93
C ARG A 377 21.87 -64.53 -4.14
N ALA A 378 22.68 -65.50 -3.74
CA ALA A 378 22.25 -66.62 -2.93
C ALA A 378 21.73 -66.15 -1.55
N SER A 379 20.91 -66.96 -0.89
CA SER A 379 20.46 -66.65 0.46
C SER A 379 21.63 -66.66 1.44
N GLY A 380 21.69 -65.67 2.33
CA GLY A 380 22.81 -65.44 3.25
C GLY A 380 23.98 -64.64 2.69
N VAL A 381 23.92 -64.16 1.43
CA VAL A 381 24.87 -63.15 0.93
C VAL A 381 24.47 -61.79 1.48
N GLU A 382 25.17 -61.36 2.52
CA GLU A 382 25.01 -60.06 3.16
C GLU A 382 25.90 -58.99 2.53
N ILE A 383 25.47 -57.73 2.65
CA ILE A 383 26.15 -56.54 2.14
C ILE A 383 26.27 -55.53 3.27
N LYS A 384 27.43 -54.90 3.44
CA LYS A 384 27.62 -53.87 4.47
C LYS A 384 27.04 -52.55 4.01
N LEU A 385 25.99 -52.10 4.70
CA LEU A 385 25.22 -50.90 4.37
C LEU A 385 25.26 -49.83 5.48
N ASP A 386 26.11 -49.99 6.49
CA ASP A 386 26.17 -49.04 7.62
C ASP A 386 26.39 -47.60 7.14
N GLY A 387 25.49 -46.70 7.56
CA GLY A 387 25.50 -45.28 7.16
C GLY A 387 25.14 -45.00 5.70
N ALA A 388 24.76 -46.01 4.89
CA ALA A 388 24.34 -45.82 3.51
C ALA A 388 22.99 -45.09 3.42
N ILE A 389 22.82 -44.25 2.39
CA ILE A 389 21.56 -43.58 2.05
C ILE A 389 20.83 -44.41 1.00
N LEU A 390 19.68 -44.97 1.39
CA LEU A 390 18.86 -45.86 0.57
C LEU A 390 17.53 -45.19 0.23
N SER A 391 16.93 -45.56 -0.89
CA SER A 391 15.48 -45.36 -1.12
C SER A 391 14.69 -46.50 -0.48
N GLU A 392 13.41 -46.27 -0.18
CA GLU A 392 12.50 -47.29 0.40
C GLU A 392 12.53 -48.60 -0.41
N ASP A 393 12.59 -48.50 -1.74
CA ASP A 393 12.70 -49.66 -2.63
C ASP A 393 13.96 -50.49 -2.38
N VAL A 394 15.10 -49.84 -2.17
CA VAL A 394 16.39 -50.52 -1.93
C VAL A 394 16.45 -51.08 -0.52
N GLU A 395 15.96 -50.34 0.46
CA GLU A 395 15.88 -50.79 1.86
C GLU A 395 15.03 -52.06 1.99
N SER A 396 13.92 -52.16 1.24
CA SER A 396 13.08 -53.36 1.21
C SER A 396 13.78 -54.61 0.65
N MET A 397 14.89 -54.45 -0.10
CA MET A 397 15.67 -55.55 -0.64
C MET A 397 16.70 -56.11 0.35
N PHE A 398 16.94 -55.45 1.48
CA PHE A 398 17.91 -55.83 2.50
C PHE A 398 17.23 -55.80 3.88
N PRO A 399 16.36 -56.77 4.18
CA PRO A 399 15.71 -56.84 5.48
C PRO A 399 16.76 -57.05 6.58
N TYR A 400 16.65 -56.25 7.65
CA TYR A 400 17.51 -56.28 8.85
C TYR A 400 17.40 -57.57 9.64
#